data_AF-A0A848YW23-F1
#
_entry.id   AF-A0A848YW23-F1
#
_cell.length_a   1.000
_cell.length_b   1.000
_cell.length_c   1.000
_cell.angle_alpha   90.00
_cell.angle_beta   90.00
_cell.angle_gamma   90.00
#
_symmetry.space_group_name_H-M   'P 1'
#
loop_
_entity.id
_entity.type
_entity.pdbx_description
1 polymer ?
#
loop_
_entity_poly.entity_id
_entity_poly.type
_entity_poly.pdbx_seq_one_letter_code
_entity_poly.pdbx_strand_id
1 'polypeptide(L)'
;MATEIDGIRVLDGTTDILVAAPHGPFANNDYQNDIRTGLIVERIQGLLGCTAVINDRFLKPTLDIPKSRKHYLLDMFKTGNAKKVAGYLERIRQVADTGGKTIVVWVHGIADKVAITQGREHAEAGLFDKSPDQLHALVGYGQGGDPKTGDQRDNHTAARQTVERFRDELTGSGMTTLLTRENGGNFRGRDVKRLNQWFLQQGFGFDQVESIQLEIKEQDFRDSDTNATEGARIIAGALKAVVDRC
;
A
#
# COMPACT_ATOMS: atom_id res chain seq x y z
N MET A 1 22.46 1.58 -4.84
CA MET A 1 22.61 0.24 -5.47
C MET A 1 21.49 -0.64 -4.92
N ALA A 2 20.90 -1.51 -5.74
CA ALA A 2 19.84 -2.38 -5.26
C ALA A 2 20.43 -3.56 -4.47
N THR A 3 19.87 -3.86 -3.30
CA THR A 3 20.13 -5.09 -2.56
C THR A 3 18.99 -6.09 -2.84
N GLU A 4 19.27 -7.39 -2.92
CA GLU A 4 18.25 -8.42 -3.11
C GLU A 4 18.14 -9.33 -1.89
N ILE A 5 16.91 -9.54 -1.41
CA ILE A 5 16.57 -10.48 -0.34
C ILE A 5 15.63 -11.51 -0.93
N ASP A 6 16.14 -12.68 -1.34
CA ASP A 6 15.33 -13.79 -1.85
C ASP A 6 14.40 -13.41 -3.03
N GLY A 7 14.85 -12.54 -3.94
CA GLY A 7 14.02 -12.04 -5.04
C GLY A 7 13.23 -10.78 -4.76
N ILE A 8 13.40 -10.22 -3.56
CA ILE A 8 12.81 -8.96 -3.17
C ILE A 8 13.88 -7.90 -3.36
N ARG A 9 13.65 -6.98 -4.29
CA ARG A 9 14.54 -5.83 -4.48
C ARG A 9 14.31 -4.83 -3.36
N VAL A 10 15.41 -4.32 -2.85
CA VAL A 10 15.46 -3.20 -1.92
C VAL A 10 16.29 -2.10 -2.55
N LEU A 11 15.64 -0.97 -2.83
CA LEU A 11 16.29 0.22 -3.35
C LEU A 11 16.48 1.17 -2.17
N ASP A 12 17.72 1.30 -1.71
CA ASP A 12 18.02 2.10 -0.52
C ASP A 12 17.86 3.60 -0.80
N GLY A 13 17.35 4.30 0.21
CA GLY A 13 17.21 5.75 0.21
C GLY A 13 17.63 6.37 1.52
N THR A 14 17.50 7.69 1.61
CA THR A 14 17.99 8.50 2.72
C THR A 14 16.90 9.32 3.43
N THR A 15 15.65 9.23 2.97
CA THR A 15 14.51 9.92 3.60
C THR A 15 13.78 9.00 4.57
N ASP A 16 13.01 9.58 5.50
CA ASP A 16 12.13 8.87 6.43
C ASP A 16 10.81 8.39 5.76
N ILE A 17 10.91 7.93 4.52
CA ILE A 17 9.80 7.38 3.74
C ILE A 17 10.21 5.97 3.30
N LEU A 18 9.32 5.02 3.53
CA LEU A 18 9.39 3.67 2.99
C LEU A 18 8.17 3.41 2.12
N VAL A 19 8.39 3.05 0.86
CA VAL A 19 7.33 2.58 -0.03
C VAL A 19 7.53 1.11 -0.38
N ALA A 20 6.47 0.32 -0.36
CA ALA A 20 6.57 -1.11 -0.59
C ALA A 20 5.50 -1.61 -1.55
N ALA A 21 5.91 -2.42 -2.53
CA ALA A 21 5.03 -3.17 -3.42
C ALA A 21 5.14 -4.66 -3.05
N PRO A 22 4.32 -5.18 -2.13
CA PRO A 22 4.40 -6.57 -1.70
C PRO A 22 3.93 -7.58 -2.77
N HIS A 23 3.30 -7.11 -3.85
CA HIS A 23 2.78 -7.91 -4.98
C HIS A 23 3.32 -7.39 -6.33
N GLY A 24 4.63 -7.46 -6.54
CA GLY A 24 5.34 -6.67 -7.56
C GLY A 24 5.22 -7.10 -9.03
N PRO A 25 5.23 -8.39 -9.43
CA PRO A 25 5.46 -8.68 -10.84
C PRO A 25 4.19 -8.95 -11.65
N PHE A 26 4.26 -8.40 -12.86
CA PHE A 26 3.62 -8.87 -14.05
C PHE A 26 4.40 -10.08 -14.56
N ALA A 27 3.85 -11.29 -14.48
CA ALA A 27 4.48 -12.49 -15.04
C ALA A 27 3.53 -13.20 -16.01
N ASN A 28 3.94 -13.28 -17.28
CA ASN A 28 3.43 -14.16 -18.33
C ASN A 28 1.90 -14.20 -18.53
N ASN A 29 1.21 -13.06 -18.41
CA ASN A 29 -0.22 -12.89 -18.72
C ASN A 29 -1.21 -13.77 -17.93
N ASP A 30 -0.78 -14.59 -16.97
CA ASP A 30 -1.64 -15.60 -16.34
C ASP A 30 -2.51 -15.05 -15.20
N TYR A 31 -2.19 -13.89 -14.62
CA TYR A 31 -3.07 -13.14 -13.68
C TYR A 31 -2.49 -11.74 -13.37
N GLN A 32 -3.33 -10.69 -13.35
CA GLN A 32 -2.90 -9.27 -13.31
C GLN A 32 -3.33 -8.49 -12.04
N ASN A 33 -3.40 -9.13 -10.88
CA ASN A 33 -3.69 -8.37 -9.66
C ASN A 33 -2.43 -7.59 -9.24
N ASP A 34 -2.58 -6.29 -8.95
CA ASP A 34 -1.48 -5.39 -8.55
C ASP A 34 -0.46 -5.10 -9.68
N ILE A 35 -0.87 -5.27 -10.95
CA ILE A 35 -0.06 -4.93 -12.12
C ILE A 35 0.60 -3.55 -11.98
N ARG A 36 1.91 -3.48 -12.29
CA ARG A 36 2.77 -2.29 -12.27
C ARG A 36 2.92 -1.57 -10.91
N THR A 37 2.43 -2.11 -9.80
CA THR A 37 2.69 -1.52 -8.47
C THR A 37 4.19 -1.49 -8.14
N GLY A 38 4.96 -2.51 -8.55
CA GLY A 38 6.42 -2.52 -8.44
C GLY A 38 7.08 -1.37 -9.21
N LEU A 39 6.63 -1.12 -10.46
CA LEU A 39 7.11 0.01 -11.26
C LEU A 39 6.76 1.34 -10.59
N ILE A 40 5.53 1.51 -10.08
CA ILE A 40 5.12 2.72 -9.35
C ILE A 40 6.04 2.98 -8.17
N VAL A 41 6.30 1.96 -7.34
CA VAL A 41 7.16 2.06 -6.16
C VAL A 41 8.60 2.39 -6.54
N GLU A 42 9.15 1.77 -7.58
CA GLU A 42 10.47 2.10 -8.12
C GLU A 42 10.56 3.54 -8.61
N ARG A 43 9.52 4.06 -9.27
CA ARG A 43 9.47 5.46 -9.72
C ARG A 43 9.34 6.44 -8.57
N ILE A 44 8.52 6.15 -7.56
CA ILE A 44 8.44 6.96 -6.34
C ILE A 44 9.82 7.04 -5.67
N GLN A 45 10.53 5.92 -5.62
CA GLN A 45 11.89 5.86 -5.07
C GLN A 45 12.84 6.81 -5.79
N GLY A 46 12.88 6.77 -7.12
CA GLY A 46 13.74 7.67 -7.91
C GLY A 46 13.41 9.15 -7.75
N LEU A 47 12.15 9.49 -7.48
CA LEU A 47 11.68 10.87 -7.31
C LEU A 47 11.97 11.43 -5.91
N LEU A 48 11.86 10.59 -4.87
CA LEU A 48 12.00 11.03 -3.48
C LEU A 48 13.36 10.70 -2.86
N GLY A 49 14.12 9.77 -3.44
CA GLY A 49 15.29 9.20 -2.79
C GLY A 49 14.93 8.43 -1.51
N CYS A 50 13.70 7.93 -1.42
CA CYS A 50 13.20 7.15 -0.29
C CYS A 50 13.68 5.70 -0.35
N THR A 51 13.41 4.90 0.67
CA THR A 51 13.65 3.45 0.54
C THR A 51 12.45 2.78 -0.12
N ALA A 52 12.70 1.86 -1.06
CA ALA A 52 11.68 1.04 -1.67
C ALA A 52 11.93 -0.46 -1.47
N VAL A 53 10.86 -1.21 -1.20
CA VAL A 53 10.88 -2.67 -1.07
C VAL A 53 9.89 -3.29 -2.05
N ILE A 54 10.39 -4.02 -3.04
CA ILE A 54 9.60 -4.52 -4.16
C ILE A 54 9.73 -6.04 -4.20
N ASN A 55 8.61 -6.74 -4.09
CA ASN A 55 8.59 -8.18 -4.24
C ASN A 55 8.32 -8.55 -5.70
N ASP A 56 9.38 -8.66 -6.53
CA ASP A 56 9.27 -9.00 -7.96
C ASP A 56 9.00 -10.47 -8.24
N ARG A 57 8.80 -11.30 -7.22
CA ARG A 57 8.55 -12.73 -7.41
C ARG A 57 7.11 -13.16 -7.17
N PHE A 58 6.27 -12.29 -6.60
CA PHE A 58 4.89 -12.67 -6.27
C PHE A 58 4.09 -13.12 -7.48
N LEU A 59 3.70 -14.39 -7.50
CA LEU A 59 2.71 -14.89 -8.44
C LEU A 59 1.45 -15.28 -7.66
N LYS A 60 0.30 -14.78 -8.09
CA LYS A 60 -1.01 -15.25 -7.61
C LYS A 60 -1.58 -16.19 -8.67
N PRO A 61 -1.56 -17.52 -8.43
CA PRO A 61 -2.03 -18.47 -9.42
C PRO A 61 -3.55 -18.38 -9.54
N THR A 62 -4.06 -18.69 -10.73
CA THR A 62 -5.51 -18.82 -11.00
C THR A 62 -6.10 -20.09 -10.40
N LEU A 63 -5.27 -21.12 -10.22
CA LEU A 63 -5.60 -22.39 -9.59
C LEU A 63 -5.22 -22.36 -8.10
N ASP A 64 -5.93 -23.17 -7.29
CA ASP A 64 -5.63 -23.34 -5.87
C ASP A 64 -4.36 -24.17 -5.67
N ILE A 65 -3.20 -23.50 -5.80
CA ILE A 65 -1.88 -24.09 -5.61
C ILE A 65 -1.40 -23.74 -4.19
N PRO A 66 -0.86 -24.70 -3.43
CA PRO A 66 -0.31 -24.45 -2.10
C PRO A 66 0.72 -23.30 -2.12
N LYS A 67 0.50 -22.28 -1.29
CA LYS A 67 1.43 -21.16 -1.18
C LYS A 67 2.80 -21.63 -0.71
N SER A 68 3.79 -21.56 -1.57
CA SER A 68 5.15 -21.99 -1.26
C SER A 68 6.19 -20.96 -1.69
N ARG A 69 7.31 -20.95 -0.98
CA ARG A 69 8.50 -20.18 -1.35
C ARG A 69 9.12 -20.70 -2.65
N LYS A 70 9.10 -22.02 -2.85
CA LYS A 70 9.63 -22.70 -4.05
C LYS A 70 8.93 -22.24 -5.35
N HIS A 71 7.67 -21.82 -5.26
CA HIS A 71 6.87 -21.35 -6.40
C HIS A 71 6.59 -19.85 -6.36
N TYR A 72 7.23 -19.12 -5.45
CA TYR A 72 7.07 -17.68 -5.28
C TYR A 72 5.62 -17.19 -5.08
N LEU A 73 4.80 -18.00 -4.41
CA LEU A 73 3.38 -17.72 -4.15
C LEU A 73 3.15 -17.04 -2.79
N LEU A 74 4.19 -16.41 -2.24
CA LEU A 74 4.14 -15.74 -0.94
C LEU A 74 3.58 -14.32 -1.10
N ASP A 75 2.32 -14.15 -0.69
CA ASP A 75 1.72 -12.83 -0.43
C ASP A 75 2.50 -12.19 0.71
N MET A 76 3.47 -11.34 0.37
CA MET A 76 4.38 -10.72 1.34
C MET A 76 3.69 -9.67 2.21
N PHE A 77 2.47 -9.24 1.84
CA PHE A 77 1.66 -8.39 2.70
C PHE A 77 1.06 -9.16 3.88
N LYS A 78 1.04 -10.51 3.86
CA LYS A 78 0.75 -11.32 5.06
C LYS A 78 1.99 -11.46 5.92
N THR A 79 1.89 -11.05 7.19
CA THR A 79 2.97 -11.18 8.18
C THR A 79 3.48 -12.62 8.30
N GLY A 80 2.59 -13.62 8.27
CA GLY A 80 2.98 -15.03 8.33
C GLY A 80 3.77 -15.53 7.11
N ASN A 81 3.61 -14.91 5.94
CA ASN A 81 4.42 -15.19 4.76
C ASN A 81 5.74 -14.41 4.80
N ALA A 82 5.68 -13.14 5.19
CA ALA A 82 6.86 -12.30 5.35
C ALA A 82 7.90 -12.93 6.28
N LYS A 83 7.46 -13.54 7.39
CA LYS A 83 8.33 -14.30 8.33
C LYS A 83 9.07 -15.49 7.71
N LYS A 84 8.63 -16.02 6.55
CA LYS A 84 9.26 -17.15 5.88
C LYS A 84 10.45 -16.73 5.01
N VAL A 85 10.62 -15.43 4.77
CA VAL A 85 11.73 -14.86 4.01
C VAL A 85 12.71 -14.23 5.00
N ALA A 86 13.83 -14.91 5.22
CA ALA A 86 14.86 -14.44 6.14
C ALA A 86 15.37 -13.05 5.72
N GLY A 87 15.53 -12.14 6.69
CA GLY A 87 16.00 -10.77 6.47
C GLY A 87 14.94 -9.77 5.97
N TYR A 88 13.78 -10.20 5.46
CA TYR A 88 12.79 -9.29 4.89
C TYR A 88 12.17 -8.33 5.92
N LEU A 89 11.60 -8.86 7.00
CA LEU A 89 11.02 -8.04 8.07
C LEU A 89 12.08 -7.26 8.83
N GLU A 90 13.28 -7.84 8.99
CA GLU A 90 14.41 -7.15 9.60
C GLU A 90 14.82 -5.93 8.79
N ARG A 91 14.89 -6.06 7.46
CA ARG A 91 15.20 -4.93 6.58
C ARG A 91 14.15 -3.83 6.65
N ILE A 92 12.86 -4.20 6.61
CA ILE A 92 11.75 -3.24 6.78
C ILE A 92 11.85 -2.54 8.14
N ARG A 93 12.18 -3.27 9.20
CA ARG A 93 12.39 -2.69 10.54
C ARG A 93 13.52 -1.67 10.54
N GLN A 94 14.68 -2.04 10.01
CA GLN A 94 15.88 -1.18 9.99
C GLN A 94 15.63 0.14 9.27
N VAL A 95 14.81 0.14 8.22
CA VAL A 95 14.44 1.34 7.48
C VAL A 95 13.52 2.26 8.29
N ALA A 96 12.66 1.70 9.12
CA ALA A 96 11.72 2.47 9.94
C ALA A 96 12.31 2.91 11.30
N ASP A 97 13.38 2.27 11.75
CA ASP A 97 14.03 2.47 13.05
C ASP A 97 15.23 3.44 12.91
N THR A 98 15.01 4.62 12.33
CA THR A 98 16.06 5.63 12.05
C THR A 98 16.21 6.68 13.16
N GLY A 99 15.36 6.62 14.19
CA GLY A 99 15.27 7.64 15.26
C GLY A 99 14.38 8.84 14.92
N GLY A 100 13.98 8.99 13.65
CA GLY A 100 12.96 9.92 13.20
C GLY A 100 11.60 9.23 12.97
N LYS A 101 10.57 10.02 12.65
CA LYS A 101 9.26 9.50 12.28
C LYS A 101 9.26 9.02 10.84
N THR A 102 9.01 7.73 10.61
CA THR A 102 8.93 7.14 9.27
C THR A 102 7.49 7.04 8.77
N ILE A 103 7.24 7.47 7.53
CA ILE A 103 5.99 7.17 6.81
C ILE A 103 6.19 5.92 5.94
N VAL A 104 5.38 4.89 6.17
CA VAL A 104 5.40 3.64 5.41
C VAL A 104 4.13 3.54 4.57
N VAL A 105 4.27 3.40 3.24
CA VAL A 105 3.13 3.18 2.34
C VAL A 105 3.24 1.83 1.63
N TRP A 106 2.23 0.98 1.85
CA TRP A 106 2.02 -0.29 1.16
C TRP A 106 1.19 -0.04 -0.09
N VAL A 107 1.83 -0.08 -1.25
CA VAL A 107 1.22 0.20 -2.56
C VAL A 107 0.66 -1.10 -3.14
N HIS A 108 -0.64 -1.10 -3.36
CA HIS A 108 -1.43 -2.21 -3.87
C HIS A 108 -2.25 -1.80 -5.09
N GLY A 109 -2.74 -2.81 -5.82
CA GLY A 109 -3.68 -2.60 -6.91
C GLY A 109 -5.06 -3.15 -6.57
N ILE A 110 -6.09 -2.38 -6.91
CA ILE A 110 -7.48 -2.80 -6.89
C ILE A 110 -8.01 -2.85 -8.32
N ALA A 111 -8.74 -3.91 -8.66
CA ALA A 111 -9.36 -4.05 -9.98
C ALA A 111 -10.47 -3.00 -10.17
N ASP A 112 -10.65 -2.50 -11.40
CA ASP A 112 -11.59 -1.40 -11.70
C ASP A 112 -13.01 -1.66 -11.20
N LYS A 113 -13.55 -2.86 -11.44
CA LYS A 113 -14.89 -3.24 -10.97
C LYS A 113 -15.04 -3.17 -9.45
N VAL A 114 -13.96 -3.44 -8.72
CA VAL A 114 -13.95 -3.39 -7.26
C VAL A 114 -13.83 -1.94 -6.80
N ALA A 115 -12.99 -1.13 -7.45
CA ALA A 115 -12.94 0.32 -7.21
C ALA A 115 -14.32 0.98 -7.46
N ILE A 116 -15.00 0.66 -8.58
CA ILE A 116 -16.36 1.14 -8.87
C ILE A 116 -17.35 0.70 -7.79
N THR A 117 -17.27 -0.55 -7.33
CA THR A 117 -18.12 -1.04 -6.24
C THR A 117 -17.88 -0.24 -4.96
N GLN A 118 -16.62 0.01 -4.60
CA GLN A 118 -16.28 0.84 -3.45
C GLN A 118 -16.75 2.29 -3.63
N GLY A 119 -16.61 2.89 -4.81
CA GLY A 119 -17.14 4.22 -5.11
C GLY A 119 -18.65 4.30 -4.91
N ARG A 120 -19.40 3.27 -5.33
CA ARG A 120 -20.85 3.17 -5.11
C ARG A 120 -21.19 3.08 -3.63
N GLU A 121 -20.49 2.22 -2.89
CA GLU A 121 -20.68 2.09 -1.44
C GLU A 121 -20.41 3.39 -0.67
N HIS A 122 -19.48 4.23 -1.14
CA HIS A 122 -19.24 5.56 -0.55
C HIS A 122 -20.32 6.56 -0.95
N ALA A 123 -20.77 6.55 -2.21
CA ALA A 123 -21.83 7.43 -2.70
C ALA A 123 -23.17 7.16 -1.99
N GLU A 124 -23.55 5.90 -1.83
CA GLU A 124 -24.75 5.49 -1.07
C GLU A 124 -24.69 5.91 0.40
N ALA A 125 -23.49 6.06 0.96
CA ALA A 125 -23.27 6.55 2.32
C ALA A 125 -23.18 8.09 2.41
N GLY A 126 -23.30 8.83 1.30
CA GLY A 126 -23.15 10.29 1.26
C GLY A 126 -21.71 10.76 1.46
N LEU A 127 -20.72 9.89 1.23
CA LEU A 127 -19.29 10.16 1.41
C LEU A 127 -18.55 10.42 0.09
N PHE A 128 -19.24 10.30 -1.03
CA PHE A 128 -18.69 10.53 -2.37
C PHE A 128 -19.77 11.13 -3.27
N ASP A 129 -19.54 12.33 -3.76
CA ASP A 129 -20.47 13.13 -4.57
C ASP A 129 -20.28 12.94 -6.09
N LYS A 130 -19.19 12.26 -6.47
CA LYS A 130 -18.85 11.92 -7.85
C LYS A 130 -19.45 10.58 -8.28
N SER A 131 -19.38 10.28 -9.58
CA SER A 131 -19.82 8.98 -10.06
C SER A 131 -18.86 7.88 -9.56
N PRO A 132 -19.37 6.66 -9.23
CA PRO A 132 -18.55 5.58 -8.67
C PRO A 132 -17.28 5.21 -9.45
N ASP A 133 -17.31 5.37 -10.77
CA ASP A 133 -16.20 5.09 -11.69
C ASP A 133 -15.06 6.12 -11.65
N GLN A 134 -15.32 7.29 -11.05
CA GLN A 134 -14.33 8.33 -10.82
C GLN A 134 -13.49 8.11 -9.55
N LEU A 135 -13.71 7.02 -8.78
CA LEU A 135 -12.81 6.64 -7.70
C LEU A 135 -11.53 6.02 -8.26
N HIS A 136 -10.39 6.65 -7.99
CA HIS A 136 -9.08 6.21 -8.49
C HIS A 136 -8.26 5.46 -7.44
N ALA A 137 -8.38 5.82 -6.16
CA ALA A 137 -7.65 5.15 -5.10
C ALA A 137 -8.38 5.14 -3.75
N LEU A 138 -7.99 4.20 -2.90
CA LEU A 138 -8.44 4.11 -1.50
C LEU A 138 -7.25 4.12 -0.56
N VAL A 139 -7.41 4.81 0.57
CA VAL A 139 -6.44 4.84 1.65
C VAL A 139 -6.99 4.11 2.88
N GLY A 140 -6.24 3.13 3.38
CA GLY A 140 -6.51 2.39 4.59
C GLY A 140 -5.43 2.64 5.63
N TYR A 141 -5.82 2.76 6.90
CA TYR A 141 -4.90 3.00 8.00
C TYR A 141 -5.43 2.42 9.32
N GLY A 142 -6.21 1.35 9.24
CA GLY A 142 -6.72 0.60 10.38
C GLY A 142 -8.07 1.06 10.94
N GLN A 143 -8.79 1.91 10.22
CA GLN A 143 -10.02 2.52 10.70
C GLN A 143 -11.19 1.53 10.87
N GLY A 144 -11.96 1.75 11.93
CA GLY A 144 -13.19 1.09 12.35
C GLY A 144 -13.09 -0.37 12.80
N GLY A 145 -14.20 -0.83 13.37
CA GLY A 145 -14.36 -2.15 13.98
C GLY A 145 -14.38 -3.33 13.01
N ASP A 146 -14.27 -4.57 13.50
CA ASP A 146 -14.42 -5.76 12.67
C ASP A 146 -15.90 -6.15 12.56
N PRO A 147 -16.56 -5.98 11.41
CA PRO A 147 -17.91 -6.47 11.25
C PRO A 147 -17.97 -8.01 11.29
N LYS A 148 -16.86 -8.72 11.04
CA LYS A 148 -16.81 -10.19 11.05
C LYS A 148 -16.67 -10.76 12.46
N THR A 149 -16.04 -10.03 13.39
CA THR A 149 -15.86 -10.49 14.78
C THR A 149 -16.68 -9.70 15.80
N GLY A 150 -17.25 -8.56 15.40
CA GLY A 150 -17.98 -7.64 16.27
C GLY A 150 -17.10 -6.68 17.06
N ASP A 151 -15.75 -6.75 16.94
CA ASP A 151 -14.84 -5.82 17.62
C ASP A 151 -15.13 -4.39 17.16
N GLN A 152 -15.35 -3.45 18.08
CA GLN A 152 -15.68 -2.06 17.74
C GLN A 152 -14.46 -1.14 17.76
N ARG A 153 -13.29 -1.65 18.15
CA ARG A 153 -12.08 -0.83 18.29
C ARG A 153 -11.43 -0.58 16.94
N ASP A 154 -10.90 0.63 16.79
CA ASP A 154 -9.95 0.95 15.74
C ASP A 154 -8.62 0.21 15.96
N ASN A 155 -7.96 -0.09 14.85
CA ASN A 155 -6.58 -0.54 14.82
C ASN A 155 -5.72 0.46 14.05
N HIS A 156 -5.87 1.76 14.37
CA HIS A 156 -5.20 2.80 13.59
C HIS A 156 -3.68 2.55 13.50
N THR A 157 -3.13 2.74 12.31
CA THR A 157 -1.69 2.60 12.01
C THR A 157 -1.05 3.90 11.57
N ALA A 158 -1.85 4.96 11.41
CA ALA A 158 -1.41 6.30 11.08
C ALA A 158 -2.33 7.33 11.76
N ALA A 159 -1.85 8.56 11.92
CA ALA A 159 -2.69 9.63 12.44
C ALA A 159 -3.72 10.05 11.38
N ARG A 160 -4.96 10.32 11.81
CA ARG A 160 -6.04 10.74 10.92
C ARG A 160 -5.68 11.96 10.07
N GLN A 161 -5.02 12.95 10.67
CA GLN A 161 -4.58 14.15 9.97
C GLN A 161 -3.57 13.84 8.83
N THR A 162 -2.63 12.91 9.05
CA THR A 162 -1.66 12.50 8.04
C THR A 162 -2.35 11.89 6.82
N VAL A 163 -3.27 10.95 7.05
CA VAL A 163 -3.95 10.23 5.95
C VAL A 163 -4.99 11.09 5.24
N GLU A 164 -5.68 11.99 5.97
CA GLU A 164 -6.59 12.98 5.37
C GLU A 164 -5.81 13.90 4.43
N ARG A 165 -4.66 14.41 4.89
CA ARG A 165 -3.79 15.23 4.05
C ARG A 165 -3.26 14.47 2.85
N PHE A 166 -2.77 13.24 3.05
CA PHE A 166 -2.27 12.41 1.95
C PHE A 166 -3.35 12.20 0.87
N ARG A 167 -4.58 11.86 1.29
CA ARG A 167 -5.75 11.75 0.40
C ARG A 167 -6.03 13.06 -0.35
N ASP A 168 -5.99 14.20 0.35
CA ASP A 168 -6.30 15.50 -0.24
C ASP A 168 -5.26 15.90 -1.29
N GLU A 169 -3.98 15.69 -1.02
CA GLU A 169 -2.89 15.96 -1.97
C GLU A 169 -2.95 15.04 -3.21
N LEU A 170 -3.30 13.76 -3.03
CA LEU A 170 -3.56 12.84 -4.14
C LEU A 170 -4.74 13.32 -5.00
N THR A 171 -5.84 13.70 -4.35
CA THR A 171 -7.07 14.15 -5.03
C THR A 171 -6.87 15.47 -5.76
N GLY A 172 -6.21 16.45 -5.12
CA GLY A 172 -5.86 17.73 -5.72
C GLY A 172 -4.91 17.59 -6.92
N SER A 173 -4.15 16.50 -6.98
CA SER A 173 -3.23 16.18 -8.08
C SER A 173 -3.83 15.29 -9.16
N GLY A 174 -5.15 15.02 -9.13
CA GLY A 174 -5.87 14.29 -10.18
C GLY A 174 -6.12 12.80 -9.88
N MET A 175 -5.66 12.26 -8.76
CA MET A 175 -5.99 10.92 -8.30
C MET A 175 -7.13 11.00 -7.29
N THR A 176 -8.39 11.05 -7.74
CA THR A 176 -9.56 11.06 -6.85
C THR A 176 -9.48 9.92 -5.84
N THR A 177 -9.22 10.26 -4.59
CA THR A 177 -8.89 9.30 -3.53
C THR A 177 -9.85 9.48 -2.36
N LEU A 178 -10.29 8.38 -1.77
CA LEU A 178 -11.08 8.38 -0.54
C LEU A 178 -10.35 7.64 0.57
N LEU A 179 -10.62 8.02 1.82
CA LEU A 179 -10.34 7.13 2.94
C LEU A 179 -11.35 5.99 2.89
N THR A 180 -10.87 4.76 3.08
CA THR A 180 -11.75 3.59 3.15
C THR A 180 -12.77 3.77 4.29
N ARG A 181 -14.02 3.37 4.08
CA ARG A 181 -15.07 3.43 5.13
C ARG A 181 -14.63 2.72 6.41
N GLU A 182 -14.93 3.30 7.57
CA GLU A 182 -14.59 2.74 8.89
C GLU A 182 -15.09 1.29 9.05
N ASN A 183 -16.31 0.97 8.58
CA ASN A 183 -16.88 -0.38 8.65
C ASN A 183 -16.88 -1.13 7.31
N GLY A 184 -16.02 -0.73 6.36
CA GLY A 184 -15.89 -1.39 5.06
C GLY A 184 -15.46 -2.86 5.15
N GLY A 185 -15.86 -3.68 4.19
CA GLY A 185 -15.49 -5.10 4.18
C GLY A 185 -14.00 -5.35 3.95
N ASN A 186 -13.32 -4.45 3.23
CA ASN A 186 -11.96 -4.61 2.70
C ASN A 186 -11.15 -3.30 2.75
N PHE A 187 -9.86 -3.35 2.40
CA PHE A 187 -8.97 -2.20 2.14
C PHE A 187 -8.67 -1.24 3.30
N ARG A 188 -9.19 -1.53 4.50
CA ARG A 188 -8.97 -0.70 5.69
C ARG A 188 -7.56 -0.82 6.29
N GLY A 189 -6.75 -1.80 5.92
CA GLY A 189 -5.44 -2.02 6.55
C GLY A 189 -5.49 -2.45 8.02
N ARG A 190 -6.63 -2.93 8.53
CA ARG A 190 -6.84 -3.27 9.96
C ARG A 190 -6.52 -4.71 10.38
N ASP A 191 -6.36 -5.62 9.41
CA ASP A 191 -6.16 -7.05 9.68
C ASP A 191 -4.79 -7.27 10.33
N VAL A 192 -4.79 -7.72 11.58
CA VAL A 192 -3.58 -7.97 12.38
C VAL A 192 -2.64 -9.01 11.75
N LYS A 193 -3.10 -9.78 10.76
CA LYS A 193 -2.25 -10.72 10.03
C LYS A 193 -1.54 -10.07 8.82
N ARG A 194 -1.70 -8.76 8.61
CA ARG A 194 -1.13 -7.98 7.50
C ARG A 194 -0.04 -7.03 7.95
N LEU A 195 0.84 -6.65 7.02
CA LEU A 195 1.98 -5.79 7.31
C LEU A 195 1.61 -4.35 7.65
N ASN A 196 0.46 -3.84 7.19
CA ASN A 196 0.00 -2.52 7.62
C ASN A 196 -0.12 -2.41 9.16
N GLN A 197 -0.49 -3.51 9.84
CA GLN A 197 -0.60 -3.59 11.30
C GLN A 197 0.69 -4.00 12.01
N TRP A 198 1.74 -4.35 11.26
CA TRP A 198 2.88 -5.05 11.85
C TRP A 198 3.70 -4.14 12.77
N PHE A 199 3.95 -2.88 12.39
CA PHE A 199 4.67 -1.92 13.23
C PHE A 199 3.98 -1.68 14.57
N LEU A 200 2.66 -1.49 14.56
CA LEU A 200 1.87 -1.36 15.78
C LEU A 200 2.04 -2.58 16.70
N GLN A 201 2.04 -3.80 16.13
CA GLN A 201 2.28 -5.03 16.89
C GLN A 201 3.71 -5.20 17.40
N GLN A 202 4.68 -4.50 16.79
CA GLN A 202 6.05 -4.45 17.27
C GLN A 202 6.24 -3.35 18.34
N GLY A 203 5.20 -2.60 18.68
CA GLY A 203 5.25 -1.55 19.71
C GLY A 203 5.65 -0.17 19.20
N PHE A 204 5.71 0.05 17.88
CA PHE A 204 5.97 1.39 17.33
C PHE A 204 4.72 2.26 17.48
N GLY A 205 4.88 3.43 18.10
CA GLY A 205 3.86 4.48 18.15
C GLY A 205 3.80 5.32 16.87
N PHE A 206 2.76 6.15 16.72
CA PHE A 206 2.61 7.05 15.55
C PHE A 206 3.65 8.18 15.50
N ASP A 207 4.27 8.48 16.63
CA ASP A 207 5.43 9.36 16.73
C ASP A 207 6.69 8.75 16.10
N GLN A 208 6.73 7.42 15.94
CA GLN A 208 7.84 6.70 15.32
C GLN A 208 7.52 6.21 13.91
N VAL A 209 6.36 5.58 13.72
CA VAL A 209 5.97 5.01 12.42
C VAL A 209 4.49 5.22 12.17
N GLU A 210 4.17 5.74 10.98
CA GLU A 210 2.81 5.69 10.45
C GLU A 210 2.77 4.78 9.22
N SER A 211 1.88 3.79 9.24
CA SER A 211 1.72 2.81 8.18
C SER A 211 0.39 2.98 7.46
N ILE A 212 0.45 3.11 6.14
CA ILE A 212 -0.67 3.45 5.27
C ILE A 212 -0.77 2.40 4.17
N GLN A 213 -1.97 1.89 3.93
CA GLN A 213 -2.30 1.05 2.78
C GLN A 213 -2.88 1.94 1.68
N LEU A 214 -2.32 1.86 0.47
CA LEU A 214 -2.81 2.56 -0.72
C LEU A 214 -3.23 1.55 -1.78
N GLU A 215 -4.50 1.57 -2.16
CA GLU A 215 -5.08 0.72 -3.20
C GLU A 215 -5.37 1.55 -4.44
N ILE A 216 -4.73 1.23 -5.57
CA ILE A 216 -4.81 2.04 -6.80
C ILE A 216 -5.62 1.29 -7.86
N LYS A 217 -6.62 1.95 -8.46
CA LYS A 217 -7.39 1.46 -9.60
C LYS A 217 -6.47 1.10 -10.78
N GLU A 218 -6.91 0.21 -11.67
CA GLU A 218 -6.08 -0.24 -12.79
C GLU A 218 -6.04 0.76 -13.93
N GLN A 219 -7.22 1.09 -14.47
CA GLN A 219 -7.37 2.04 -15.54
C GLN A 219 -6.79 3.41 -15.14
N ASP A 220 -6.14 4.07 -16.09
CA ASP A 220 -5.55 5.42 -15.98
C ASP A 220 -4.31 5.53 -15.08
N PHE A 221 -3.97 4.51 -14.28
CA PHE A 221 -2.84 4.57 -13.33
C PHE A 221 -1.92 3.34 -13.36
N ARG A 222 -2.37 2.17 -13.81
CA ARG A 222 -1.56 0.92 -13.77
C ARG A 222 -1.65 0.08 -15.05
N ASP A 223 -2.52 0.44 -15.98
CA ASP A 223 -2.76 -0.21 -17.27
C ASP A 223 -1.61 -0.04 -18.28
N SER A 224 -0.79 1.00 -18.14
CA SER A 224 0.40 1.24 -18.95
C SER A 224 1.58 1.78 -18.14
N ASP A 225 2.79 1.67 -18.69
CA ASP A 225 4.01 2.20 -18.05
C ASP A 225 3.98 3.74 -17.94
N THR A 226 3.35 4.41 -18.91
CA THR A 226 3.16 5.87 -18.89
C THR A 226 2.24 6.26 -17.74
N ASN A 227 1.08 5.60 -17.62
CA ASN A 227 0.13 5.85 -16.56
C ASN A 227 0.70 5.50 -15.17
N ALA A 228 1.45 4.40 -15.06
CA ALA A 228 2.16 4.04 -13.84
C ALA A 228 3.21 5.08 -13.44
N THR A 229 3.93 5.64 -14.41
CA THR A 229 4.92 6.70 -14.15
C THR A 229 4.25 7.98 -13.68
N GLU A 230 3.14 8.37 -14.30
CA GLU A 230 2.38 9.55 -13.90
C GLU A 230 1.72 9.38 -12.52
N GLY A 231 1.14 8.21 -12.26
CA GLY A 231 0.62 7.85 -10.93
C GLY A 231 1.70 7.92 -9.85
N ALA A 232 2.91 7.42 -10.14
CA ALA A 232 4.04 7.54 -9.23
C ALA A 232 4.43 9.00 -8.96
N ARG A 233 4.38 9.88 -9.96
CA ARG A 233 4.65 11.31 -9.80
C ARG A 233 3.63 11.97 -8.86
N ILE A 234 2.35 11.65 -9.01
CA ILE A 234 1.27 12.14 -8.13
C ILE A 234 1.49 11.67 -6.69
N ILE A 235 1.74 10.37 -6.51
CA ILE A 235 1.95 9.78 -5.17
C ILE A 235 3.20 10.37 -4.50
N ALA A 236 4.31 10.48 -5.23
CA ALA A 236 5.53 11.07 -4.72
C ALA A 236 5.33 12.52 -4.26
N GLY A 237 4.61 13.33 -5.06
CA GLY A 237 4.26 14.70 -4.69
C GLY A 237 3.43 14.78 -3.40
N ALA A 238 2.42 13.92 -3.28
CA ALA A 238 1.58 13.86 -2.08
C ALA A 238 2.36 13.42 -0.82
N LEU A 239 3.24 12.42 -0.95
CA LEU A 239 4.10 11.99 0.17
C LEU A 239 5.08 13.08 0.59
N LYS A 240 5.72 13.74 -0.37
CA LYS A 240 6.61 14.87 -0.09
C LYS A 240 5.86 15.98 0.67
N ALA A 241 4.67 16.35 0.22
CA ALA A 241 3.86 17.36 0.90
C ALA A 241 3.59 16.96 2.35
N VAL A 242 3.17 15.71 2.61
CA VAL A 242 2.90 15.20 3.96
C VAL A 242 4.12 15.35 4.87
N VAL A 243 5.31 14.94 4.41
CA VAL A 243 6.54 14.96 5.22
C VAL A 243 7.10 16.37 5.41
N ASP A 244 7.04 17.25 4.41
CA ASP A 244 7.61 18.61 4.47
C ASP A 244 6.91 19.56 5.48
N ARG A 245 5.85 19.13 6.18
CA ARG A 245 5.19 19.92 7.24
C ARG A 245 4.98 19.17 8.56
N CYS A 246 5.70 18.08 8.76
CA CYS A 246 5.88 17.49 10.10
C CYS A 246 7.09 18.16 10.77
#